data_AF-A0A7C2IVP2-F1
#
_entry.id   AF-A0A7C2IVP2-F1
#
_cell.length_a   1.000
_cell.length_b   1.000
_cell.length_c   1.000
_cell.angle_alpha   90.00
_cell.angle_beta   90.00
_cell.angle_gamma   90.00
#
_symmetry.space_group_name_H-M   'P 1'
#
loop_
_entity.id
_entity.type
_entity.pdbx_description
1 polymer ?
#
loop_
_entity_poly.entity_id
_entity_poly.type
_entity_poly.pdbx_seq_one_letter_code
_entity_poly.pdbx_strand_id
1 'polypeptide(L)'
;MAAPALAASGQATAKKTVAAIVTMYTDDRRLKSHAAVIVGRLLEGYRPNGVFTEPRTRVVSMYTDQVPENDLSRGLAEKYGFTIYPTIKDALTLGGDRLAVDAVCFVGEHGEYPWNERGQKLYPRFELMERIVEVFRRSGRSVPVFCDKHLSYSW
;
A
#
# COMPACT_ATOMS: atom_id res chain seq x y z
N MET A 1 -6.43 -41.24 -31.12
CA MET A 1 -6.75 -41.26 -29.67
C MET A 1 -6.62 -39.84 -29.15
N ALA A 2 -7.71 -39.25 -28.64
CA ALA A 2 -7.69 -37.91 -28.06
C ALA A 2 -7.28 -38.00 -26.58
N ALA A 3 -6.33 -37.17 -26.16
CA ALA A 3 -5.91 -37.07 -24.77
C ALA A 3 -7.01 -36.38 -23.93
N PRO A 4 -7.26 -36.83 -22.69
CA PRO A 4 -8.27 -36.21 -21.84
C PRO A 4 -7.74 -34.85 -21.36
N ALA A 5 -8.53 -33.79 -21.52
CA ALA A 5 -8.28 -32.53 -20.86
C ALA A 5 -8.64 -32.68 -19.37
N LEU A 6 -7.65 -32.54 -18.49
CA LEU A 6 -7.91 -32.38 -17.06
C LEU A 6 -8.62 -31.04 -16.85
N ALA A 7 -9.90 -31.09 -16.50
CA ALA A 7 -10.61 -29.95 -15.95
C ALA A 7 -10.03 -29.67 -14.55
N ALA A 8 -9.22 -28.61 -14.44
CA ALA A 8 -8.84 -28.07 -13.14
C ALA A 8 -10.09 -27.48 -12.48
N SER A 9 -10.56 -28.10 -11.40
CA SER A 9 -11.55 -27.52 -10.51
C SER A 9 -10.93 -26.30 -9.82
N GLY A 10 -11.19 -25.11 -10.37
CA GLY A 10 -10.71 -23.86 -9.81
C GLY A 10 -11.41 -23.55 -8.49
N GLN A 11 -10.82 -23.96 -7.37
CA GLN A 11 -11.01 -23.22 -6.12
C GLN A 11 -10.53 -21.79 -6.38
N ALA A 12 -11.41 -20.80 -6.23
CA ALA A 12 -11.02 -19.41 -6.29
C ALA A 12 -9.95 -19.18 -5.21
N THR A 13 -8.69 -19.05 -5.63
CA THR A 13 -7.59 -18.75 -4.72
C THR A 13 -7.88 -17.41 -4.08
N ALA A 14 -7.92 -17.37 -2.74
CA ALA A 14 -8.14 -16.14 -2.01
C ALA A 14 -7.14 -15.06 -2.46
N LYS A 15 -7.65 -13.85 -2.75
CA LYS A 15 -6.82 -12.74 -3.22
C LYS A 15 -5.68 -12.48 -2.22
N LYS A 16 -4.48 -12.26 -2.75
CA LYS A 16 -3.30 -11.90 -1.94
C LYS A 16 -3.55 -10.58 -1.21
N THR A 17 -3.14 -10.54 0.05
CA THR A 17 -3.37 -9.43 0.97
C THR A 17 -2.27 -8.38 0.90
N VAL A 18 -2.63 -7.10 0.94
CA VAL A 18 -1.70 -5.97 0.82
C VAL A 18 -1.85 -5.04 2.02
N ALA A 19 -0.73 -4.67 2.63
CA ALA A 19 -0.66 -3.51 3.52
C ALA A 19 -0.29 -2.27 2.71
N ALA A 20 -1.06 -1.18 2.83
CA ALA A 20 -0.74 0.10 2.22
C ALA A 20 -0.03 1.00 3.24
N ILE A 21 1.20 1.42 2.96
CA ILE A 21 1.96 2.34 3.81
C ILE A 21 2.07 3.65 3.04
N VAL A 22 1.42 4.70 3.53
CA VAL A 22 1.35 5.98 2.81
C VAL A 22 1.73 7.13 3.73
N THR A 23 2.37 8.14 3.18
CA THR A 23 2.67 9.38 3.91
C THR A 23 1.43 10.25 4.04
N MET A 24 0.60 10.33 2.99
CA MET A 24 -0.65 11.05 2.98
C MET A 24 -1.59 10.47 1.92
N TYR A 25 -2.91 10.47 2.16
CA TYR A 25 -3.92 10.03 1.19
C TYR A 25 -5.01 11.09 1.02
N THR A 26 -4.88 11.91 -0.02
CA THR A 26 -5.80 13.02 -0.32
C THR A 26 -6.23 13.07 -1.79
N ASP A 27 -7.34 13.77 -2.02
CA ASP A 27 -7.74 14.34 -3.32
C ASP A 27 -8.23 15.77 -3.08
N ASP A 28 -7.50 16.77 -3.56
CA ASP A 28 -7.89 18.18 -3.46
C ASP A 28 -8.40 18.77 -4.79
N ARG A 29 -8.78 17.90 -5.75
CA ARG A 29 -9.19 18.24 -7.13
C ARG A 29 -8.12 18.91 -7.99
N ARG A 30 -7.00 19.39 -7.44
CA ARG A 30 -5.83 19.91 -8.18
C ARG A 30 -4.71 18.87 -8.28
N LEU A 31 -4.48 18.14 -7.21
CA LEU A 31 -3.46 17.13 -7.03
C LEU A 31 -4.09 15.90 -6.39
N LYS A 32 -4.22 14.84 -7.19
CA LYS A 32 -4.45 13.50 -6.64
C LYS A 32 -3.14 12.99 -6.10
N SER A 33 -3.08 12.73 -4.80
CA SER A 33 -1.92 12.07 -4.21
C SER A 33 -1.61 10.77 -4.96
N HIS A 34 -0.34 10.39 -5.09
CA HIS A 34 -0.03 9.08 -5.67
C HIS A 34 -0.69 7.92 -4.91
N ALA A 35 -0.97 8.08 -3.61
CA ALA A 35 -1.76 7.11 -2.84
C ALA A 35 -3.16 6.94 -3.46
N ALA A 36 -3.84 8.03 -3.81
CA ALA A 36 -5.13 7.98 -4.49
C ALA A 36 -5.07 7.31 -5.88
N VAL A 37 -3.97 7.50 -6.61
CA VAL A 37 -3.79 6.89 -7.93
C VAL A 37 -3.48 5.39 -7.82
N ILE A 38 -2.53 5.00 -6.97
CA ILE A 38 -2.02 3.64 -6.88
C ILE A 38 -2.89 2.77 -5.98
N VAL A 39 -3.07 3.17 -4.71
CA VAL A 39 -3.88 2.41 -3.74
C VAL A 39 -5.34 2.38 -4.20
N GLY A 40 -5.84 3.47 -4.78
CA GLY A 40 -7.16 3.50 -5.40
C GLY A 40 -7.37 2.38 -6.42
N ARG A 41 -6.34 1.97 -7.19
CA ARG A 41 -6.46 0.88 -8.18
C ARG A 41 -6.48 -0.50 -7.51
N LEU A 42 -5.82 -0.63 -6.36
CA LEU A 42 -5.88 -1.85 -5.54
C LEU A 42 -7.22 -1.99 -4.82
N LEU A 43 -7.95 -0.89 -4.61
CA LEU A 43 -9.27 -0.87 -3.98
C LEU A 43 -10.41 -1.01 -5.01
N GLU A 44 -10.38 -0.19 -6.06
CA GLU A 44 -11.49 -0.02 -7.02
C GLU A 44 -11.33 -0.83 -8.31
N GLY A 45 -10.10 -1.24 -8.63
CA GLY A 45 -9.75 -1.69 -9.97
C GLY A 45 -9.46 -0.52 -10.90
N TYR A 46 -9.36 -0.82 -12.19
CA TYR A 46 -9.00 0.17 -13.21
C TYR A 46 -9.54 -0.23 -14.58
N ARG A 47 -9.56 0.71 -15.53
CA ARG A 47 -10.14 0.52 -16.88
C ARG A 47 -9.13 0.80 -17.99
N PRO A 48 -8.11 -0.05 -18.20
CA PRO A 48 -7.23 0.11 -19.35
C PRO A 48 -8.06 -0.06 -20.63
N ASN A 49 -7.95 0.91 -21.55
CA ASN A 49 -8.69 0.91 -22.83
C ASN A 49 -10.22 0.73 -22.67
N GLY A 50 -10.80 1.26 -21.58
CA GLY A 50 -12.24 1.17 -21.30
C GLY A 50 -12.71 -0.17 -20.71
N VAL A 51 -11.86 -1.20 -20.70
CA VAL A 51 -12.20 -2.54 -20.19
C VAL A 51 -11.95 -2.61 -18.69
N PHE A 52 -12.97 -2.92 -17.89
CA PHE A 52 -12.79 -3.03 -16.44
C PHE A 52 -11.91 -4.22 -16.07
N THR A 53 -10.91 -3.94 -15.23
CA THR A 53 -10.01 -4.92 -14.61
C THR A 53 -10.19 -4.85 -13.11
N GLU A 54 -10.66 -5.95 -12.52
CA GLU A 54 -10.83 -6.09 -11.08
C GLU A 54 -9.46 -6.19 -10.36
N PRO A 55 -9.30 -5.68 -9.12
CA PRO A 55 -8.11 -5.91 -8.33
C PRO A 55 -7.83 -7.40 -8.12
N ARG A 56 -6.59 -7.82 -8.40
CA ARG A 56 -6.11 -9.19 -8.13
C ARG A 56 -5.66 -9.42 -6.68
N THR A 57 -5.58 -8.34 -5.91
CA THR A 57 -5.20 -8.32 -4.50
C THR A 57 -6.30 -7.65 -3.67
N ARG A 58 -6.17 -7.72 -2.34
CA ARG A 58 -7.05 -7.03 -1.40
C ARG A 58 -6.20 -6.22 -0.42
N VAL A 59 -6.44 -4.92 -0.34
CA VAL A 59 -5.89 -4.10 0.75
C VAL A 59 -6.61 -4.48 2.04
N VAL A 60 -5.85 -4.89 3.06
CA VAL A 60 -6.42 -5.35 4.36
C VAL A 60 -6.04 -4.44 5.51
N SER A 61 -4.97 -3.67 5.35
CA SER A 61 -4.50 -2.73 6.35
C SER A 61 -3.83 -1.51 5.71
N MET A 62 -3.80 -0.41 6.46
CA MET A 62 -3.13 0.80 6.04
C MET A 62 -2.43 1.50 7.20
N TYR A 63 -1.33 2.19 6.91
CA TYR A 63 -0.74 3.22 7.77
C TYR A 63 -0.72 4.54 7.00
N THR A 64 -1.12 5.63 7.64
CA THR A 64 -0.99 7.00 7.13
C THR A 64 -0.11 7.81 8.07
N ASP A 65 0.99 8.38 7.57
CA ASP A 65 1.87 9.22 8.41
C ASP A 65 1.20 10.54 8.81
N GLN A 66 0.44 11.14 7.88
CA GLN A 66 -0.29 12.37 8.08
C GLN A 66 -1.77 12.23 7.66
N VAL A 67 -2.64 12.97 8.35
CA VAL A 67 -4.10 12.95 8.18
C VAL A 67 -4.60 14.39 8.06
N PRO A 68 -4.50 15.01 6.87
CA PRO A 68 -5.02 16.36 6.66
C PRO A 68 -6.56 16.37 6.66
N GLU A 69 -7.15 17.57 6.65
CA GLU A 69 -8.62 17.78 6.68
C GLU A 69 -9.35 17.06 5.53
N ASN A 70 -8.71 16.98 4.36
CA ASN A 70 -9.25 16.30 3.17
C ASN A 70 -8.73 14.85 2.99
N ASP A 71 -8.40 14.17 4.09
CA ASP A 71 -8.01 12.76 4.07
C ASP A 71 -9.12 11.88 3.48
N LEU A 72 -8.71 10.97 2.59
CA LEU A 72 -9.60 9.97 1.99
C LEU A 72 -9.54 8.63 2.69
N SER A 73 -8.44 8.33 3.38
CA SER A 73 -8.16 6.97 3.85
C SER A 73 -9.21 6.45 4.83
N ARG A 74 -9.75 7.29 5.72
CA ARG A 74 -10.76 6.85 6.71
C ARG A 74 -12.07 6.45 6.05
N GLY A 75 -12.58 7.27 5.12
CA GLY A 75 -13.80 6.93 4.36
C GLY A 75 -13.60 5.71 3.46
N LEU A 76 -12.40 5.55 2.88
CA LEU A 76 -12.06 4.35 2.10
C LEU A 76 -11.93 3.10 2.99
N ALA A 77 -11.42 3.23 4.21
CA ALA A 77 -11.32 2.13 5.17
C ALA A 77 -12.71 1.58 5.51
N GLU A 78 -13.67 2.46 5.76
CA GLU A 78 -15.07 2.08 5.97
C GLU A 78 -15.68 1.45 4.72
N LYS A 79 -15.50 2.07 3.54
CA LYS A 79 -16.06 1.58 2.27
C LYS A 79 -15.54 0.20 1.86
N TYR A 80 -14.26 -0.10 2.11
CA TYR A 80 -13.59 -1.33 1.64
C TYR A 80 -13.28 -2.34 2.74
N GLY A 81 -13.52 -2.00 4.00
CA GLY A 81 -13.36 -2.92 5.14
C GLY A 81 -11.90 -3.25 5.47
N PHE A 82 -10.97 -2.30 5.32
CA PHE A 82 -9.59 -2.45 5.79
C PHE A 82 -9.35 -1.66 7.07
N THR A 83 -8.36 -2.06 7.86
CA THR A 83 -8.05 -1.39 9.14
C THR A 83 -6.89 -0.42 8.99
N ILE A 84 -7.07 0.82 9.43
CA ILE A 84 -5.95 1.77 9.57
C ILE A 84 -5.31 1.55 10.94
N TYR A 85 -4.01 1.28 10.95
CA TYR A 85 -3.23 1.07 12.16
C TYR A 85 -2.34 2.28 12.48
N PRO A 86 -2.05 2.54 13.76
CA PRO A 86 -1.22 3.66 14.18
C PRO A 86 0.27 3.45 13.89
N THR A 87 0.70 2.21 13.60
CA THR A 87 2.09 1.89 13.32
C THR A 87 2.23 1.00 12.08
N ILE A 88 3.36 1.13 11.38
CA ILE A 88 3.72 0.22 10.27
C ILE A 88 3.79 -1.23 10.78
N LYS A 89 4.32 -1.46 11.98
CA LYS A 89 4.36 -2.80 12.58
C LYS A 89 2.96 -3.40 12.62
N ASP A 90 1.99 -2.72 13.22
CA ASP A 90 0.64 -3.27 13.36
C ASP A 90 -0.09 -3.37 12.01
N ALA A 91 0.17 -2.46 11.07
CA ALA A 91 -0.35 -2.59 9.70
C ALA A 91 0.16 -3.87 9.00
N LEU A 92 1.44 -4.22 9.18
CA LEU A 92 2.05 -5.40 8.56
C LEU A 92 1.72 -6.70 9.31
N THR A 93 1.46 -6.64 10.61
CA THR A 93 1.15 -7.81 11.45
C THR A 93 -0.35 -7.99 11.73
N LEU A 94 -1.20 -7.07 11.26
CA LEU A 94 -2.63 -7.01 11.57
C LEU A 94 -2.89 -7.02 13.09
N GLY A 95 -2.07 -6.25 13.83
CA GLY A 95 -2.10 -6.16 15.29
C GLY A 95 -1.41 -7.30 16.04
N GLY A 96 -0.94 -8.35 15.34
CA GLY A 96 -0.20 -9.46 15.95
C GLY A 96 1.31 -9.22 16.06
N ASP A 97 2.04 -10.32 16.26
CA ASP A 97 3.51 -10.31 16.48
C ASP A 97 4.32 -10.70 15.24
N ARG A 98 3.68 -11.22 14.18
CA ARG A 98 4.35 -11.70 12.97
C ARG A 98 3.73 -11.10 11.72
N LEU A 99 4.55 -10.96 10.68
CA LEU A 99 4.11 -10.47 9.37
C LEU A 99 2.92 -11.29 8.86
N ALA A 100 1.79 -10.63 8.61
CA ALA A 100 0.50 -11.27 8.32
C ALA A 100 -0.08 -10.90 6.94
N VAL A 101 0.62 -10.09 6.15
CA VAL A 101 0.25 -9.73 4.77
C VAL A 101 1.11 -10.46 3.73
N ASP A 102 0.67 -10.47 2.47
CA ASP A 102 1.38 -11.09 1.34
C ASP A 102 2.25 -10.11 0.54
N ALA A 103 2.02 -8.79 0.66
CA ALA A 103 2.80 -7.75 0.01
C ALA A 103 2.62 -6.38 0.70
N VAL A 104 3.52 -5.44 0.41
CA VAL A 104 3.43 -4.04 0.86
C VAL A 104 3.35 -3.11 -0.35
N CYS A 105 2.40 -2.19 -0.34
CA CYS A 105 2.33 -1.07 -1.27
C CYS A 105 2.75 0.20 -0.52
N PHE A 106 3.95 0.71 -0.82
CA PHE A 106 4.55 1.85 -0.14
C PHE A 106 4.52 3.10 -1.03
N VAL A 107 3.83 4.14 -0.58
CA VAL A 107 3.70 5.43 -1.28
C VAL A 107 4.14 6.59 -0.39
N GLY A 108 5.41 6.98 -0.53
CA GLY A 108 6.02 8.09 0.20
C GLY A 108 6.06 9.39 -0.60
N GLU A 109 4.91 9.94 -0.95
CA GLU A 109 4.76 11.20 -1.68
C GLU A 109 3.71 12.11 -1.01
N HIS A 110 3.96 13.42 -1.02
CA HIS A 110 3.16 14.46 -0.37
C HIS A 110 3.14 14.37 1.16
N GLY A 111 2.48 15.34 1.81
CA GLY A 111 2.58 15.61 3.24
C GLY A 111 3.53 16.77 3.52
N GLU A 112 3.43 17.32 4.73
CA GLU A 112 4.26 18.42 5.19
C GLU A 112 5.51 17.90 5.90
N TYR A 113 6.66 18.17 5.29
CA TYR A 113 7.98 17.75 5.76
C TYR A 113 8.97 18.89 5.52
N PRO A 114 10.08 18.94 6.28
CA PRO A 114 11.10 19.97 6.13
C PRO A 114 11.71 20.01 4.72
N TRP A 115 12.34 21.12 4.39
CA TRP A 115 13.17 21.28 3.20
C TRP A 115 14.64 21.43 3.59
N ASN A 116 15.56 20.92 2.77
CA ASN A 116 16.99 21.18 2.95
C ASN A 116 17.49 22.34 2.07
N GLU A 117 18.76 22.71 2.25
CA GLU A 117 19.45 23.79 1.52
C GLU A 117 19.51 23.55 0.00
N ARG A 118 19.33 22.30 -0.44
CA ARG A 118 19.29 21.92 -1.87
C ARG A 118 17.89 22.05 -2.48
N GLY A 119 16.91 22.53 -1.71
CA GLY A 119 15.52 22.63 -2.17
C GLY A 119 14.82 21.28 -2.30
N GLN A 120 15.24 20.26 -1.54
CA GLN A 120 14.58 18.95 -1.51
C GLN A 120 13.63 18.88 -0.32
N LYS A 121 12.38 18.45 -0.55
CA LYS A 121 11.45 18.10 0.54
C LYS A 121 11.88 16.75 1.14
N LEU A 122 12.10 16.72 2.44
CA LEU A 122 12.65 15.59 3.19
C LEU A 122 11.58 14.54 3.51
N TYR A 123 11.03 13.93 2.47
CA TYR A 123 10.08 12.85 2.65
C TYR A 123 10.76 11.67 3.36
N PRO A 124 10.13 11.08 4.40
CA PRO A 124 10.75 10.09 5.29
C PRO A 124 10.78 8.68 4.66
N ARG A 125 11.08 8.58 3.36
CA ARG A 125 10.93 7.33 2.61
C ARG A 125 11.87 6.23 3.08
N PHE A 126 13.09 6.60 3.44
CA PHE A 126 14.09 5.67 3.95
C PHE A 126 13.69 5.17 5.35
N GLU A 127 13.26 6.08 6.22
CA GLU A 127 12.85 5.81 7.60
C GLU A 127 11.61 4.91 7.65
N LEU A 128 10.62 5.16 6.79
CA LEU A 128 9.44 4.30 6.69
C LEU A 128 9.77 2.93 6.07
N MET A 129 10.69 2.86 5.11
CA MET A 129 11.20 1.59 4.58
C MET A 129 11.95 0.79 5.64
N GLU A 130 12.80 1.43 6.45
CA GLU A 130 13.50 0.80 7.57
C GLU A 130 12.52 0.16 8.55
N ARG A 131 11.41 0.85 8.87
CA ARG A 131 10.34 0.28 9.71
C ARG A 131 9.66 -0.94 9.08
N ILE A 132 9.47 -0.96 7.75
CA ILE A 132 8.97 -2.14 7.03
C ILE A 132 9.97 -3.30 7.15
N VAL A 133 11.25 -3.03 6.87
CA VAL A 133 12.32 -4.04 6.91
C VAL A 133 12.54 -4.57 8.32
N GLU A 134 12.35 -3.75 9.36
CA GLU A 134 12.41 -4.19 10.75
C GLU A 134 11.36 -5.26 11.05
N VAL A 135 10.13 -5.12 10.57
CA VAL A 135 9.10 -6.15 10.70
C VAL A 135 9.52 -7.44 9.98
N PHE A 136 10.16 -7.32 8.80
CA PHE A 136 10.67 -8.49 8.09
C PHE A 136 11.76 -9.21 8.87
N ARG A 137 12.74 -8.47 9.42
CA ARG A 137 13.82 -9.02 10.26
C ARG A 137 13.26 -9.71 11.50
N ARG A 138 12.34 -9.06 12.24
CA ARG A 138 11.72 -9.61 13.45
C ARG A 138 10.87 -10.85 13.15
N SER A 139 10.19 -10.88 12.01
CA SER A 139 9.33 -12.00 11.62
C SER A 139 10.08 -13.16 10.96
N GLY A 140 11.35 -12.97 10.58
CA GLY A 140 12.14 -13.94 9.81
C GLY A 140 11.60 -14.18 8.39
N ARG A 141 10.69 -13.32 7.90
CA ARG A 141 10.01 -13.44 6.61
C ARG A 141 9.94 -12.09 5.93
N SER A 142 10.15 -12.06 4.62
CA SER A 142 9.89 -10.89 3.78
C SER A 142 8.79 -11.16 2.77
N VAL A 143 8.21 -10.08 2.27
CA VAL A 143 7.24 -10.09 1.16
C VAL A 143 7.64 -9.03 0.13
N PRO A 144 7.16 -9.13 -1.11
CA PRO A 144 7.39 -8.09 -2.11
C PRO A 144 6.91 -6.72 -1.63
N VAL A 145 7.74 -5.70 -1.86
CA VAL A 145 7.42 -4.30 -1.59
C VAL A 145 7.41 -3.54 -2.91
N PHE A 146 6.26 -2.98 -3.27
CA PHE A 146 6.18 -1.94 -4.28
C PHE A 146 6.53 -0.60 -3.61
N CYS A 147 7.52 0.11 -4.12
CA CYS A 147 7.95 1.41 -3.62
C CYS A 147 7.71 2.47 -4.71
N ASP A 148 6.82 3.43 -4.43
CA ASP A 148 6.67 4.62 -5.26
C ASP A 148 7.79 5.63 -4.97
N LYS A 149 8.28 6.30 -6.04
CA LYS A 149 9.42 7.25 -6.04
C LYS A 149 10.77 6.63 -5.62
N HIS A 150 11.75 7.51 -5.46
CA HIS A 150 13.09 7.19 -4.98
C HIS A 150 13.09 6.86 -3.48
N LEU A 151 13.92 5.91 -3.05
CA LEU A 151 13.95 5.42 -1.66
C LEU A 151 14.32 6.51 -0.64
N SER A 152 15.15 7.48 -1.00
CA SER A 152 15.65 8.50 -0.08
C SER A 152 15.95 9.79 -0.83
N TYR A 153 15.79 10.94 -0.17
CA TYR A 153 16.27 12.23 -0.70
C TYR A 153 17.81 12.34 -0.67
N SER A 154 18.46 11.49 0.13
CA SER A 154 19.91 11.35 0.25
C SER A 154 20.31 10.03 -0.38
N TRP A 155 21.04 10.11 -1.49
CA TRP A 155 21.52 8.98 -2.29
C TRP A 155 23.01 9.10 -2.55
#